data_AF-A0A0B7A898-F1
#
_entry.id   AF-A0A0B7A898-F1
#
_cell.length_a   1.000
_cell.length_b   1.000
_cell.length_c   1.000
_cell.angle_alpha   90.00
_cell.angle_beta   90.00
_cell.angle_gamma   90.00
#
_symmetry.space_group_name_H-M   'P 1'
#
loop_
_entity.id
_entity.type
_entity.pdbx_description
1 polymer ?
#
loop_
_entity_poly.entity_id
_entity_poly.type
_entity_poly.pdbx_seq_one_letter_code
_entity_poly.pdbx_strand_id
1 'polypeptide(L)'
;RIKDVLQGQICTIVNKAVNVDAEQALSQIEVHLEIDNRFLLDYGLMADPIITSNYLETFNKGEVYWKADKQECPLSPDPIPEWSDASSMLYLCLQSTQPKHLLM
;
A
#
# COMPACT_ATOMS: atom_id res chain seq x y z
N ARG A 1 2.31 4.83 -42.99
CA ARG A 1 2.99 6.13 -42.70
C ARG A 1 2.24 6.96 -41.65
N ILE A 2 1.01 7.44 -41.89
CA ILE A 2 0.25 8.20 -40.86
C ILE A 2 -0.08 7.33 -39.63
N LYS A 3 -0.52 6.08 -39.86
CA LYS A 3 -0.81 5.12 -38.78
C LYS A 3 0.39 4.92 -37.84
N ASP A 4 1.58 4.78 -38.41
CA ASP A 4 2.81 4.50 -37.63
C ASP A 4 3.23 5.73 -36.80
N VAL A 5 3.06 6.94 -37.37
CA VAL A 5 3.30 8.20 -36.65
C VAL A 5 2.31 8.37 -35.51
N LEU A 6 1.02 8.12 -35.75
CA LEU A 6 -0.02 8.20 -34.72
C LEU A 6 0.21 7.17 -33.61
N GLN A 7 0.58 5.94 -33.96
CA GLN A 7 0.91 4.90 -32.98
C GLN A 7 2.08 5.34 -32.10
N GLY A 8 3.15 5.88 -32.69
CA GLY A 8 4.28 6.42 -31.94
C GLY A 8 3.85 7.51 -30.95
N GLN A 9 3.05 8.47 -31.41
CA GLN A 9 2.55 9.56 -30.55
C GLN A 9 1.65 9.06 -29.41
N ILE A 10 0.76 8.10 -29.68
CA ILE A 10 -0.09 7.49 -28.66
C ILE A 10 0.77 6.78 -27.61
N CYS A 11 1.75 5.97 -28.03
CA CYS A 11 2.66 5.31 -27.11
C CYS A 11 3.46 6.33 -26.26
N THR A 12 3.91 7.44 -26.84
CA THR A 12 4.57 8.52 -26.09
C THR A 12 3.65 9.10 -25.01
N ILE A 13 2.39 9.38 -25.36
CA ILE A 13 1.41 9.93 -24.40
C ILE A 13 1.12 8.94 -23.28
N VAL A 14 0.87 7.67 -23.62
CA VAL A 14 0.57 6.61 -22.63
C VAL A 14 1.77 6.39 -21.71
N ASN A 15 2.98 6.30 -22.25
CA ASN A 15 4.19 6.13 -21.44
C ASN A 15 4.41 7.30 -20.48
N LYS A 16 4.11 8.53 -20.90
CA LYS A 16 4.17 9.68 -20.01
C LYS A 16 3.10 9.57 -18.91
N ALA A 17 1.86 9.29 -19.29
CA ALA A 17 0.76 9.16 -18.33
C ALA A 17 1.05 8.11 -17.25
N VAL A 18 1.65 6.97 -17.62
CA VAL A 18 1.97 5.89 -16.68
C VAL A 18 3.26 6.19 -15.90
N ASN A 19 4.37 6.42 -16.59
CA ASN A 19 5.68 6.45 -15.94
C ASN A 19 6.03 7.79 -15.30
N VAL A 20 5.26 8.85 -15.57
CA VAL A 20 5.48 10.17 -14.99
C VAL A 20 4.26 10.57 -14.17
N ASP A 21 3.10 10.68 -14.81
CA ASP A 21 1.96 11.31 -14.14
C ASP A 21 1.37 10.38 -13.05
N ALA A 22 1.25 9.07 -13.33
CA ALA A 22 0.74 8.11 -12.35
C ALA A 22 1.76 7.78 -11.25
N GLU A 23 3.04 7.62 -11.58
CA GLU A 23 4.11 7.45 -10.59
C GLU A 23 4.14 8.63 -9.61
N GLN A 24 4.11 9.86 -10.14
CA GLN A 24 4.07 11.06 -9.31
C GLN A 24 2.84 11.05 -8.41
N ALA A 25 1.64 10.73 -8.92
CA ALA A 25 0.43 10.68 -8.11
C ALA A 25 0.51 9.64 -6.98
N LEU A 26 1.03 8.44 -7.27
CA LEU A 26 1.20 7.37 -6.28
C LEU A 26 2.25 7.71 -5.22
N SER A 27 3.33 8.41 -5.59
CA SER A 27 4.38 8.84 -4.65
C SER A 27 3.90 9.80 -3.56
N GLN A 28 2.77 10.48 -3.79
CA GLN A 28 2.19 11.43 -2.84
C GLN A 28 1.25 10.78 -1.82
N ILE A 29 1.00 9.47 -1.92
CA ILE A 29 0.25 8.74 -0.92
C ILE A 29 1.04 8.80 0.39
N GLU A 30 0.48 9.47 1.39
CA GLU A 30 1.03 9.48 2.74
C GLU A 30 1.07 8.03 3.25
N VAL A 31 2.18 7.60 3.85
CA VAL A 31 2.37 6.23 4.39
C VAL A 31 2.47 6.20 5.91
N HIS A 32 2.33 7.36 6.54
CA HIS A 32 2.32 7.50 7.98
C HIS A 32 1.15 8.38 8.41
N LEU A 33 0.33 7.93 9.35
CA LEU A 33 -0.76 8.72 9.90
C LEU A 33 -0.48 9.05 11.35
N GLU A 34 -0.43 10.34 11.69
CA GLU A 34 -0.36 10.77 13.08
C GLU A 34 -1.73 10.64 13.76
N ILE A 35 -1.77 9.99 14.92
CA ILE A 35 -2.99 9.82 15.72
C ILE A 35 -2.76 10.50 17.07
N ASP A 36 -3.56 11.55 17.33
CA ASP A 36 -3.59 12.31 18.59
C ASP A 36 -2.22 12.84 19.04
N ASN A 37 -1.32 13.13 18.09
CA ASN A 37 0.07 13.60 18.31
C ASN A 37 0.92 12.71 19.25
N ARG A 38 0.44 11.51 19.57
CA ARG A 38 1.08 10.56 20.49
C ARG A 38 1.46 9.28 19.78
N PHE A 39 0.70 8.91 18.75
CA PHE A 39 0.91 7.70 17.99
C PHE A 39 1.18 8.00 16.52
N LEU A 40 1.86 7.07 15.86
CA LEU A 40 2.13 7.09 14.44
C LEU A 40 1.76 5.71 13.87
N LEU A 41 0.78 5.67 12.98
CA LEU A 41 0.48 4.46 12.20
C LEU A 41 1.34 4.47 10.94
N ASP A 42 2.21 3.47 10.77
CA ASP A 42 2.96 3.22 9.55
C ASP A 42 2.24 2.16 8.72
N TYR A 43 1.84 2.54 7.51
CA TYR A 43 1.23 1.65 6.52
C TYR A 43 2.00 1.68 5.20
N GLY A 44 3.30 1.94 5.26
CA GLY A 44 4.21 1.81 4.13
C GLY A 44 4.18 0.41 3.52
N LEU A 45 4.47 0.34 2.22
CA LEU A 45 4.58 -0.92 1.49
C LEU A 45 5.78 -1.71 2.01
N MET A 46 5.56 -2.98 2.33
CA MET A 46 6.61 -3.93 2.74
C MET A 46 7.21 -4.70 1.56
N ALA A 47 6.48 -4.77 0.46
CA ALA A 47 6.87 -5.46 -0.76
C ALA A 47 6.17 -4.83 -1.98
N ASP A 48 6.64 -5.18 -3.17
CA ASP A 48 5.99 -4.79 -4.43
C ASP A 48 4.54 -5.34 -4.48
N PRO A 49 3.58 -4.60 -5.06
CA PRO A 49 2.22 -5.08 -5.23
C PRO A 49 2.15 -6.37 -6.06
N ILE A 50 1.31 -7.32 -5.64
CA ILE A 50 1.02 -8.53 -6.40
C ILE A 50 -0.16 -8.25 -7.32
N ILE A 51 0.03 -8.49 -8.62
CA ILE A 51 -1.03 -8.36 -9.63
C ILE A 51 -1.43 -9.76 -10.10
N THR A 52 -2.68 -10.12 -9.89
CA THR A 52 -3.28 -11.38 -10.36
C THR A 52 -4.23 -11.11 -11.52
N SER A 53 -4.88 -12.17 -12.03
CA SER A 53 -5.92 -12.00 -13.06
C SER A 53 -7.18 -11.29 -12.55
N ASN A 54 -7.39 -11.26 -11.22
CA ASN A 54 -8.67 -10.86 -10.61
C ASN A 54 -8.53 -9.69 -9.63
N TYR A 55 -7.36 -9.51 -9.02
CA TYR A 55 -7.13 -8.48 -8.01
C TYR A 55 -5.67 -7.99 -8.00
N LEU A 56 -5.47 -6.83 -7.40
CA LEU A 56 -4.17 -6.28 -7.00
C LEU A 56 -4.10 -6.31 -5.48
N GLU A 57 -3.03 -6.84 -4.92
CA GLU A 57 -2.80 -6.96 -3.47
C GLU A 57 -1.54 -6.21 -3.07
N THR A 58 -1.60 -5.47 -1.97
CA THR A 58 -0.46 -4.78 -1.37
C THR A 58 -0.26 -5.26 0.06
N PHE A 59 1.00 -5.48 0.44
CA PHE A 59 1.35 -5.76 1.83
C PHE A 59 1.85 -4.47 2.47
N ASN A 60 1.06 -3.95 3.39
CA ASN A 60 1.34 -2.73 4.14
C ASN A 60 1.74 -3.08 5.57
N LYS A 61 2.63 -2.29 6.19
CA LYS A 61 3.16 -2.58 7.52
C LYS A 61 2.09 -2.62 8.61
N GLY A 62 1.20 -1.62 8.62
CA GLY A 62 0.03 -1.57 9.51
C GLY A 62 0.37 -1.47 11.00
N GLU A 63 1.52 -0.89 11.35
CA GLU A 63 2.02 -0.88 12.74
C GLU A 63 1.83 0.49 13.40
N VAL A 64 1.42 0.48 14.68
CA VAL A 64 1.25 1.70 15.48
C VAL A 64 2.43 1.85 16.43
N TYR A 65 3.14 2.96 16.30
CA TYR A 65 4.25 3.36 17.17
C TYR A 65 3.85 4.45 18.14
N TRP A 66 4.56 4.55 19.26
CA TRP A 66 4.65 5.79 20.01
C TRP A 66 5.48 6.80 19.21
N LYS A 67 4.98 8.03 19.03
CA LYS A 67 5.68 9.08 18.28
C LYS A 67 7.00 9.47 18.92
N ALA A 68 7.07 9.41 20.26
CA ALA A 68 8.26 9.74 21.04
C ALA A 68 9.33 8.62 21.02
N ASP A 69 8.93 7.37 20.75
CA ASP A 69 9.82 6.22 20.76
C ASP A 69 9.32 5.15 19.77
N LYS A 70 9.92 5.14 18.59
CA LYS A 70 9.58 4.19 17.52
C LYS A 70 10.33 2.88 17.77
N GLN A 71 9.65 1.92 18.38
CA GLN A 71 10.15 0.56 18.56
C GLN A 71 9.27 -0.43 17.81
N GLU A 72 9.89 -1.30 17.02
CA GLU A 72 9.22 -2.42 16.34
C GLU A 72 8.58 -3.37 17.35
N CYS A 73 7.37 -3.83 17.03
CA CYS A 73 6.67 -4.84 17.78
C CYS A 73 7.51 -6.13 17.77
N PRO A 74 7.85 -6.69 18.95
CA PRO A 74 8.62 -7.93 19.02
C PRO A 74 7.81 -9.17 18.59
N LEU A 75 6.51 -9.00 18.32
CA LEU A 75 5.60 -10.06 17.92
C LEU A 75 5.34 -9.97 16.42
N SER A 76 5.46 -11.10 15.73
CA SER A 76 5.02 -11.21 14.34
C SER A 76 3.51 -11.38 14.27
N PRO A 77 2.83 -10.79 13.27
CA PRO A 77 1.42 -11.04 13.03
C PRO A 77 1.17 -12.50 12.61
N ASP A 78 -0.05 -12.96 12.86
CA ASP A 78 -0.52 -14.23 12.31
C ASP A 78 -0.53 -14.19 10.76
N PRO A 79 -0.46 -15.34 10.07
CA PRO A 79 -0.60 -15.38 8.62
C PRO A 79 -1.94 -14.81 8.17
N ILE A 80 -1.94 -14.04 7.07
CA ILE A 80 -3.16 -13.57 6.41
C ILE A 80 -3.89 -14.80 5.84
N PRO A 81 -5.21 -14.97 6.09
CA PRO A 81 -5.96 -16.09 5.54
C PRO A 81 -6.05 -15.99 4.02
N GLU A 82 -6.10 -17.11 3.30
CA GLU A 82 -6.40 -17.10 1.87
C GLU A 82 -7.86 -16.69 1.62
N TRP A 83 -8.07 -15.85 0.62
CA TRP A 83 -9.39 -15.40 0.20
C TRP A 83 -9.45 -15.32 -1.33
N SER A 84 -10.61 -15.67 -1.90
CA SER A 84 -10.82 -15.75 -3.34
C SER A 84 -11.92 -14.82 -3.85
N ASP A 85 -12.53 -14.06 -2.95
CA ASP A 85 -13.56 -13.10 -3.30
C ASP A 85 -12.92 -11.84 -3.91
N ALA A 86 -13.38 -11.47 -5.10
CA ALA A 86 -12.98 -10.28 -5.82
C ALA A 86 -14.21 -9.49 -6.31
N SER A 87 -15.36 -9.68 -5.63
CA SER A 87 -16.63 -9.05 -6.00
C SER A 87 -16.72 -7.58 -5.59
N SER A 88 -15.93 -7.14 -4.61
CA SER A 88 -15.87 -5.75 -4.13
C SER A 88 -14.66 -5.01 -4.72
N MET A 89 -14.75 -3.68 -4.79
CA MET A 89 -13.66 -2.83 -5.30
C MET A 89 -12.43 -2.81 -4.38
N LEU A 90 -12.61 -3.04 -3.07
CA LEU A 90 -11.54 -2.97 -2.09
C LEU A 90 -11.84 -3.91 -0.93
N TYR A 91 -10.79 -4.59 -0.46
CA TYR A 91 -10.78 -5.36 0.77
C TYR A 91 -9.62 -4.89 1.63
N LEU A 92 -9.86 -4.75 2.93
CA LEU A 92 -8.84 -4.40 3.91
C LEU A 92 -8.74 -5.53 4.93
N CYS A 93 -7.60 -6.20 4.97
CA CYS A 93 -7.29 -7.16 6.01
C CYS A 93 -6.57 -6.43 7.15
N LEU A 94 -7.17 -6.41 8.34
CA LEU A 94 -6.55 -5.83 9.52
C LEU A 94 -6.05 -6.96 10.41
N GLN A 95 -4.76 -6.89 10.76
CA GLN A 95 -4.13 -7.84 11.65
C GLN A 95 -3.85 -7.19 12.99
N SER A 96 -4.09 -7.94 14.07
CA SER A 96 -3.80 -7.48 15.42
C SER A 96 -2.56 -8.18 15.94
N THR A 97 -1.41 -7.53 15.85
CA THR A 97 -0.28 -7.87 16.74
C THR A 97 -0.64 -7.32 18.12
N GLN A 98 -0.98 -8.16 19.10
CA GLN A 98 -1.27 -7.68 20.46
C GLN A 98 0.03 -7.63 21.28
N PRO A 99 0.62 -6.46 21.59
CA PRO A 99 1.50 -6.40 22.74
C PRO A 99 0.60 -6.51 23.97
N LYS A 100 0.89 -7.44 24.88
CA LYS A 100 0.21 -7.54 26.19
C LYS A 100 0.33 -6.26 27.06
N HIS A 101 0.95 -5.21 26.54
CA HIS A 101 1.29 -3.96 27.22
C HIS A 101 0.47 -2.75 26.76
N LEU A 102 -0.37 -2.88 25.72
CA LEU A 102 -1.30 -1.81 25.27
C LEU A 102 -2.67 -1.87 25.98
N LEU A 103 -2.89 -2.87 26.83
CA LEU A 103 -3.98 -2.89 27.80
C LEU A 103 -3.41 -2.39 29.13
N MET A 104 -3.54 -1.08 29.37
CA MET A 104 -3.64 -0.56 30.73
C MET A 104 -5.11 -0.60 31.14
#